data_AF-A0A350IWP7-F1
#
_entry.id   AF-A0A350IWP7-F1
#
_cell.length_a   1.000
_cell.length_b   1.000
_cell.length_c   1.000
_cell.angle_alpha   90.00
_cell.angle_beta   90.00
_cell.angle_gamma   90.00
#
_symmetry.space_group_name_H-M   'P 1'
#
loop_
_entity.id
_entity.type
_entity.pdbx_description
1 polymer ?
#
loop_
_entity_poly.entity_id
_entity_poly.type
_entity_poly.pdbx_seq_one_letter_code
_entity_poly.pdbx_strand_id
1 'polypeptide(L)'
;MKTLHALTMRNIRMYFKDRGMFLTSLITPLILLVLCSTFLKNIFDQTFADAFTSIGMQVSQDLINGCSGGQMVSSLLSVSCVTVVFCCNLLMVQDRANLSDRDLKISPVSSGTIALSYFLAAFISSWLICLCAEMFCLIYLYFT
;
A
#
# COMPACT_ATOMS: atom_id res chain seq x y z
N MET A 1 14.93 -6.77 25.05
CA MET A 1 14.79 -6.81 23.57
C MET A 1 14.07 -8.04 23.03
N LYS A 2 14.26 -9.24 23.60
CA LYS A 2 13.56 -10.48 23.15
C LYS A 2 12.02 -10.37 23.19
N THR A 3 11.47 -9.70 24.19
CA THR A 3 10.01 -9.51 24.37
C THR A 3 9.39 -8.67 23.25
N LEU A 4 10.04 -7.56 22.88
CA LEU A 4 9.58 -6.67 21.82
C LEU A 4 9.55 -7.38 20.46
N HIS A 5 10.64 -8.09 20.14
CA HIS A 5 10.71 -8.90 18.92
C HIS A 5 9.62 -9.98 18.88
N ALA A 6 9.38 -10.69 19.99
CA ALA A 6 8.34 -11.71 20.07
C ALA A 6 6.92 -11.13 19.86
N LEU A 7 6.64 -9.96 20.43
CA LEU A 7 5.38 -9.24 20.24
C LEU A 7 5.20 -8.76 18.80
N THR A 8 6.23 -8.16 18.20
CA THR A 8 6.20 -7.74 16.79
C THR A 8 5.97 -8.93 15.86
N MET A 9 6.68 -10.05 16.08
CA MET A 9 6.53 -11.23 15.25
C MET A 9 5.17 -11.92 15.42
N ARG A 10 4.58 -11.87 16.63
CA ARG A 10 3.19 -12.29 16.86
C ARG A 10 2.24 -11.43 16.04
N ASN A 11 2.35 -10.11 16.12
CA ASN A 11 1.44 -9.20 15.41
C ASN A 11 1.54 -9.36 13.88
N ILE A 12 2.76 -9.52 13.35
CA ILE A 12 2.96 -9.85 11.92
C ILE A 12 2.31 -11.19 11.57
N ARG A 13 2.53 -12.24 12.37
CA ARG A 13 1.89 -13.55 12.09
C ARG A 13 0.37 -13.50 12.18
N MET A 14 -0.19 -12.72 13.11
CA MET A 14 -1.64 -12.55 13.19
C MET A 14 -2.17 -11.81 11.95
N TYR A 15 -1.49 -10.75 11.51
CA TYR A 15 -1.81 -10.03 10.28
C TYR A 15 -1.84 -10.96 9.05
N PHE A 16 -0.79 -11.77 8.85
CA PHE A 16 -0.71 -12.67 7.69
C PHE A 16 -1.58 -13.94 7.82
N LYS A 17 -1.90 -14.37 9.04
CA LYS A 17 -2.79 -15.52 9.26
C LYS A 17 -4.25 -15.14 8.98
N ASP A 18 -4.61 -13.89 9.24
CA ASP A 18 -5.95 -13.39 8.99
C ASP A 18 -6.11 -13.01 7.52
N ARG A 19 -6.47 -14.00 6.69
CA ARG A 19 -6.61 -13.83 5.24
C ARG A 19 -7.56 -12.69 4.87
N GLY A 20 -8.53 -12.36 5.73
CA GLY A 20 -9.46 -11.25 5.53
C GLY A 20 -8.79 -9.88 5.56
N MET A 21 -7.92 -9.62 6.54
CA MET A 21 -7.19 -8.34 6.64
C MET A 21 -6.12 -8.18 5.56
N PHE A 22 -5.42 -9.27 5.23
CA PHE A 22 -4.45 -9.25 4.14
C PHE A 22 -5.14 -8.98 2.79
N LEU A 23 -6.24 -9.69 2.48
CA LEU A 23 -6.96 -9.51 1.22
C LEU A 23 -7.64 -8.15 1.12
N THR A 24 -8.25 -7.63 2.19
CA THR A 24 -8.87 -6.30 2.16
C THR A 24 -7.85 -5.17 1.99
N SER A 25 -6.64 -5.32 2.55
CA SER A 25 -5.55 -4.36 2.33
C SER A 25 -5.05 -4.33 0.88
N LEU A 26 -5.09 -5.47 0.18
CA LEU A 26 -4.57 -5.61 -1.19
C LEU A 26 -5.64 -5.34 -2.25
N ILE A 27 -6.91 -5.61 -1.95
CA ILE A 27 -8.00 -5.41 -2.92
C ILE A 27 -8.20 -3.94 -3.25
N THR A 28 -8.00 -3.06 -2.25
CA THR A 28 -8.18 -1.60 -2.39
C THR A 28 -7.21 -0.99 -3.44
N PRO A 29 -5.88 -1.20 -3.36
CA PRO A 29 -4.96 -0.72 -4.39
C PRO A 29 -5.17 -1.41 -5.74
N LEU A 30 -5.63 -2.67 -5.77
CA LEU A 30 -5.90 -3.39 -7.02
C LEU A 30 -7.13 -2.83 -7.75
N ILE A 31 -8.21 -2.50 -7.03
CA ILE A 31 -9.38 -1.81 -7.57
C ILE A 31 -8.98 -0.43 -8.12
N LEU A 32 -8.15 0.33 -7.38
CA LEU A 32 -7.63 1.61 -7.84
C LEU A 32 -6.80 1.47 -9.12
N LEU A 33 -5.94 0.46 -9.21
CA LEU A 33 -5.14 0.19 -10.41
C LEU A 33 -6.04 -0.08 -11.61
N VAL A 34 -7.06 -0.92 -11.47
CA VAL A 34 -8.04 -1.19 -12.55
C VAL A 34 -8.74 0.10 -12.97
N LEU A 35 -9.32 0.85 -12.04
CA LEU A 35 -10.02 2.11 -12.32
C LEU A 35 -9.11 3.14 -13.01
N CYS A 36 -7.88 3.30 -12.51
CA CYS A 36 -6.92 4.19 -13.13
C CYS A 36 -6.59 3.72 -14.54
N SER A 37 -6.24 2.45 -14.74
CA SER A 37 -5.88 1.90 -16.06
C SER A 37 -6.98 2.08 -17.11
N THR A 38 -8.26 1.93 -16.73
CA THR A 38 -9.38 2.02 -17.68
C THR A 38 -9.84 3.44 -17.95
N PHE A 39 -9.82 4.32 -16.95
CA PHE A 39 -10.35 5.68 -17.08
C PHE A 39 -9.27 6.73 -17.29
N LEU A 40 -8.18 6.67 -16.53
CA LEU A 40 -7.17 7.73 -16.51
C LEU A 40 -6.14 7.57 -17.64
N LYS A 41 -5.88 6.37 -18.15
CA LYS A 41 -4.92 6.17 -19.26
C LYS A 41 -5.29 7.00 -20.47
N ASN A 42 -6.53 6.88 -20.94
CA ASN A 42 -7.04 7.63 -22.09
C ASN A 42 -7.03 9.15 -21.86
N ILE A 43 -7.32 9.61 -20.62
CA ILE A 43 -7.32 11.03 -20.28
C ILE A 43 -5.90 11.59 -20.24
N PHE A 44 -4.95 10.85 -19.67
CA PHE A 44 -3.55 11.26 -19.64
C PHE A 44 -2.93 11.26 -21.02
N ASP A 45 -3.16 10.22 -21.83
CA ASP A 45 -2.64 10.15 -23.20
C ASP A 45 -3.14 11.33 -24.05
N GLN A 46 -4.43 11.70 -23.91
CA GLN A 46 -4.99 12.90 -24.54
C GLN A 46 -4.37 14.19 -24.00
N THR A 47 -4.26 14.34 -22.68
CA THR A 47 -3.69 15.53 -22.04
C THR A 47 -2.23 15.73 -22.43
N PHE A 48 -1.44 14.66 -22.51
CA PHE A 48 -0.06 14.72 -22.93
C PHE A 48 0.05 15.01 -24.42
N ALA A 49 -0.76 14.38 -25.28
CA ALA A 49 -0.77 14.68 -26.71
C ALA A 49 -1.12 16.15 -26.99
N ASP A 50 -2.10 16.71 -26.28
CA ASP A 50 -2.49 18.12 -26.37
C ASP A 50 -1.37 19.05 -25.86
N ALA A 51 -0.73 18.69 -24.75
CA ALA A 51 0.41 19.44 -24.21
C ALA A 51 1.61 19.45 -25.17
N PHE A 52 1.97 18.30 -25.79
CA PHE A 52 3.08 18.22 -26.75
C PHE A 52 2.76 18.96 -28.06
N THR A 53 1.52 18.88 -28.53
CA THR A 53 1.06 19.62 -29.72
C THR A 53 1.13 21.14 -29.50
N SER A 54 0.83 21.61 -28.29
CA SER A 54 0.94 23.04 -27.92
C SER A 54 2.39 23.58 -27.90
N ILE A 55 3.38 22.69 -27.76
CA ILE A 55 4.82 23.04 -27.71
C ILE A 55 5.49 22.86 -29.09
N GLY A 56 4.77 22.32 -30.09
CA GLY A 56 5.27 22.14 -31.45
C GLY A 56 6.32 21.03 -31.60
N MET A 57 6.40 20.11 -30.64
CA MET A 57 7.40 19.04 -30.61
C MET A 57 6.75 17.70 -31.03
N GLN A 58 7.20 17.11 -32.15
CA GLN A 58 6.80 15.75 -32.53
C GLN A 58 7.51 14.74 -31.62
N VAL A 59 6.82 14.30 -30.57
CA VAL A 59 7.31 13.27 -29.65
C VAL A 59 6.75 11.91 -30.09
N SER A 60 7.60 10.88 -30.07
CA SER A 60 7.19 9.50 -30.38
C SER A 60 6.08 9.05 -29.43
N GLN A 61 5.05 8.38 -29.95
CA GLN A 61 3.91 7.88 -29.16
C GLN A 61 4.36 6.98 -28.00
N ASP A 62 5.47 6.24 -28.16
CA ASP A 62 6.05 5.40 -27.11
C ASP A 62 6.54 6.20 -25.90
N LEU A 63 7.07 7.41 -26.12
CA LEU A 63 7.54 8.27 -25.03
C LEU A 63 6.36 8.88 -24.25
N ILE A 64 5.27 9.21 -24.96
CA ILE A 64 4.04 9.72 -24.37
C ILE A 64 3.38 8.65 -23.51
N ASN A 65 3.25 7.44 -24.03
CA ASN A 65 2.68 6.30 -23.32
C ASN A 65 3.53 5.92 -22.09
N GLY A 66 4.86 5.95 -22.21
CA GLY A 66 5.76 5.72 -21.08
C GLY A 66 5.65 6.77 -19.97
N CYS A 67 5.51 8.05 -20.33
CA CYS A 67 5.36 9.15 -19.37
C CYS A 67 3.98 9.11 -18.67
N SER A 68 2.92 8.87 -19.44
CA SER A 68 1.54 8.68 -18.96
C SER A 68 1.44 7.49 -18.01
N GLY A 69 2.01 6.34 -18.39
CA GLY A 69 2.08 5.14 -17.57
C GLY A 69 2.86 5.36 -16.27
N GLY A 70 4.01 6.04 -16.34
CA GLY A 70 4.83 6.38 -15.17
C GLY A 70 4.11 7.31 -14.18
N GLN A 71 3.42 8.33 -14.69
CA GLN A 71 2.60 9.24 -13.88
C GLN A 71 1.47 8.49 -13.16
N MET A 72 0.78 7.59 -13.86
CA MET A 72 -0.28 6.76 -13.27
C MET A 72 0.26 5.87 -12.16
N VAL A 73 1.35 5.14 -12.42
CA VAL A 73 1.99 4.28 -11.42
C VAL A 73 2.42 5.08 -10.20
N SER A 74 3.01 6.26 -10.38
CA SER A 74 3.42 7.15 -9.29
C SER A 74 2.23 7.60 -8.42
N SER A 75 1.12 8.02 -9.06
CA SER A 75 -0.09 8.44 -8.36
C SER A 75 -0.74 7.29 -7.56
N LEU A 76 -0.78 6.09 -8.14
CA LEU A 76 -1.31 4.88 -7.49
C LEU A 76 -0.45 4.47 -6.30
N LEU A 77 0.87 4.49 -6.44
CA LEU A 77 1.79 4.12 -5.36
C LEU A 77 1.67 5.09 -4.18
N SER A 78 1.54 6.39 -4.45
CA SER A 78 1.35 7.42 -3.43
C SER A 78 0.08 7.18 -2.59
N VAL A 79 -1.06 6.92 -3.23
CA VAL A 79 -2.32 6.62 -2.53
C VAL A 79 -2.27 5.27 -1.80
N SER A 80 -1.63 4.28 -2.39
CA SER A 80 -1.46 2.94 -1.80
C SER A 80 -0.64 2.99 -0.50
N CYS A 81 0.42 3.80 -0.46
CA CYS A 81 1.23 3.96 0.75
C CYS A 81 0.42 4.48 1.95
N VAL A 82 -0.53 5.39 1.73
CA VAL A 82 -1.38 5.92 2.82
C VAL A 82 -2.44 4.91 3.24
N THR A 83 -3.15 4.34 2.26
CA THR A 83 -4.29 3.44 2.51
C THR A 83 -3.86 2.11 3.11
N VAL A 84 -2.75 1.51 2.65
CA VAL A 84 -2.21 0.25 3.18
C VAL A 84 -1.74 0.42 4.62
N VAL A 85 -1.07 1.53 4.95
CA VAL A 85 -0.66 1.85 6.34
C VAL A 85 -1.87 2.02 7.24
N PHE A 86 -2.94 2.64 6.74
CA PHE A 86 -4.20 2.74 7.47
C PHE A 86 -4.82 1.36 7.72
N CYS A 87 -4.91 0.49 6.72
CA CYS A 87 -5.41 -0.88 6.88
C CYS A 87 -4.56 -1.72 7.85
N CYS A 88 -3.23 -1.57 7.82
CA CYS A 88 -2.34 -2.27 8.77
C CYS A 88 -2.56 -1.80 10.22
N ASN A 89 -2.91 -0.53 10.44
CA ASN A 89 -3.23 0.00 11.76
C ASN A 89 -4.60 -0.45 12.29
N LEU A 90 -5.54 -0.86 11.42
CA LEU A 90 -6.83 -1.39 11.87
C LEU A 90 -6.68 -2.63 12.74
N LEU A 91 -5.58 -3.39 12.60
CA LEU A 91 -5.31 -4.55 13.44
C LEU A 91 -5.16 -4.14 14.93
N MET A 92 -4.49 -3.01 15.21
CA MET A 92 -4.42 -2.45 16.56
C MET A 92 -5.80 -1.99 17.06
N VAL A 93 -6.63 -1.43 16.18
CA VAL A 93 -8.00 -0.99 16.53
C VAL A 93 -8.89 -2.19 16.85
N GLN A 94 -8.79 -3.26 16.08
CA GLN A 94 -9.53 -4.51 16.32
C GLN A 94 -9.09 -5.19 17.61
N ASP A 95 -7.79 -5.23 17.91
CA ASP A 95 -7.29 -5.77 19.19
C ASP A 95 -7.75 -4.95 20.40
N ARG A 96 -7.95 -3.64 20.23
CA ARG A 96 -8.58 -2.79 21.26
C ARG A 96 -10.09 -3.05 21.38
N ALA A 97 -10.79 -3.23 20.25
CA ALA A 97 -12.23 -3.50 20.23
C ALA A 97 -12.56 -4.87 20.85
N ASN A 98 -11.71 -5.87 20.62
CA ASN A 98 -11.85 -7.23 21.17
C ASN A 98 -11.35 -7.37 22.61
N LEU A 99 -10.91 -6.28 23.25
CA LEU A 99 -10.34 -6.24 24.61
C LEU A 99 -9.05 -7.07 24.79
N SER A 100 -8.49 -7.66 23.73
CA SER A 100 -7.18 -8.34 23.72
C SER A 100 -6.03 -7.45 24.22
N ASP A 101 -6.18 -6.13 24.10
CA ASP A 101 -5.26 -5.12 24.66
C ASP A 101 -5.20 -5.16 26.20
N ARG A 102 -6.29 -5.52 26.89
CA ARG A 102 -6.30 -5.69 28.36
C ARG A 102 -5.47 -6.90 28.78
N ASP A 103 -5.54 -8.00 28.04
CA ASP A 103 -4.76 -9.20 28.30
C ASP A 103 -3.25 -8.98 28.09
N LEU A 104 -2.89 -8.06 27.20
CA LEU A 104 -1.51 -7.64 27.00
C LEU A 104 -1.03 -6.68 28.11
N LYS A 105 -1.89 -5.83 28.66
CA LYS A 105 -1.56 -4.89 29.73
C LYS A 105 -1.41 -5.52 31.12
N ILE A 106 -2.03 -6.67 31.36
CA ILE A 106 -1.82 -7.47 32.59
C ILE A 106 -0.48 -8.21 32.60
N SER A 107 0.18 -8.35 31.44
CA SER A 107 1.51 -8.93 31.35
C SER A 107 2.57 -7.92 31.86
N PRO A 108 3.72 -8.37 32.41
CA PRO A 108 4.77 -7.50 32.96
C PRO A 108 5.59 -6.84 31.84
N VAL A 109 4.93 -6.14 30.94
CA VAL A 109 5.52 -5.52 29.75
C VAL A 109 5.11 -4.05 29.74
N SER A 110 6.08 -3.15 29.51
CA SER A 110 5.79 -1.72 29.52
C SER A 110 4.85 -1.33 28.38
N SER A 111 3.89 -0.44 28.65
CA SER A 111 2.93 0.07 27.65
C SER A 111 3.61 0.63 26.40
N GLY A 112 4.82 1.23 26.57
CA GLY A 112 5.64 1.70 25.47
C GLY A 112 6.15 0.58 24.56
N THR A 113 6.55 -0.57 25.12
CA THR A 113 6.99 -1.76 24.36
C THR A 113 5.84 -2.33 23.53
N ILE A 114 4.63 -2.35 24.10
CA ILE A 114 3.42 -2.83 23.41
C ILE A 114 3.09 -1.89 22.23
N ALA A 115 3.05 -0.57 22.46
CA ALA A 115 2.81 0.41 21.42
C ALA A 115 3.87 0.35 20.29
N LEU A 116 5.15 0.25 20.66
CA LEU A 116 6.24 0.14 19.68
C LEU A 116 6.11 -1.16 18.86
N SER A 117 5.69 -2.26 19.50
CA SER A 117 5.53 -3.55 18.81
C SER A 117 4.42 -3.52 17.75
N TYR A 118 3.31 -2.81 18.01
CA TYR A 118 2.25 -2.58 17.03
C TYR A 118 2.72 -1.69 15.89
N PHE A 119 3.45 -0.61 16.20
CA PHE A 119 4.00 0.27 15.18
C PHE A 119 4.98 -0.46 14.25
N LEU A 120 5.93 -1.20 14.80
CA LEU A 120 6.88 -2.00 14.01
C LEU A 120 6.18 -3.09 13.18
N ALA A 121 5.16 -3.74 13.74
CA ALA A 121 4.41 -4.75 13.01
C ALA A 121 3.61 -4.14 11.85
N ALA A 122 2.96 -2.99 12.07
CA ALA A 122 2.24 -2.26 11.04
C ALA A 122 3.20 -1.76 9.95
N PHE A 123 4.35 -1.20 10.32
CA PHE A 123 5.37 -0.71 9.40
C PHE A 123 5.93 -1.82 8.51
N ILE A 124 6.33 -2.96 9.09
CA ILE A 124 6.88 -4.09 8.33
C ILE A 124 5.81 -4.69 7.40
N SER A 125 4.57 -4.82 7.89
CA SER A 125 3.48 -5.38 7.08
C SER A 125 3.10 -4.45 5.93
N SER A 126 2.98 -3.14 6.19
CA SER A 126 2.67 -2.16 5.14
C SER A 126 3.79 -2.07 4.11
N TRP A 127 5.06 -2.13 4.54
CA TRP A 127 6.20 -2.13 3.63
C TRP A 127 6.14 -3.32 2.67
N LEU A 128 5.90 -4.53 3.18
CA LEU A 128 5.80 -5.74 2.35
C LEU A 128 4.66 -5.65 1.33
N ILE A 129 3.51 -5.11 1.72
CA ILE A 129 2.35 -4.96 0.83
C ILE A 129 2.60 -3.88 -0.22
N CYS A 130 3.21 -2.76 0.15
CA CYS A 130 3.59 -1.72 -0.81
C CYS A 130 4.58 -2.23 -1.86
N LEU A 131 5.55 -3.07 -1.47
CA LEU A 131 6.44 -3.75 -2.43
C LEU A 131 5.67 -4.67 -3.39
N CYS A 132 4.68 -5.40 -2.88
CA CYS A 132 3.83 -6.22 -3.75
C CYS A 132 3.02 -5.35 -4.73
N ALA A 133 2.45 -4.24 -4.26
CA ALA A 133 1.73 -3.29 -5.10
C ALA A 133 2.64 -2.67 -6.17
N GLU A 134 3.87 -2.32 -5.82
CA GLU A 134 4.89 -1.84 -6.76
C GLU A 134 5.19 -2.88 -7.84
N MET A 135 5.36 -4.16 -7.47
CA MET A 135 5.53 -5.23 -8.45
C MET A 135 4.34 -5.34 -9.41
N PHE A 136 3.10 -5.25 -8.93
CA PHE A 136 1.92 -5.26 -9.80
C PHE A 136 1.89 -4.07 -10.76
N CYS A 137 2.24 -2.87 -10.28
CA CYS A 137 2.34 -1.68 -11.12
C CYS A 137 3.43 -1.81 -12.20
N LEU A 138 4.59 -2.39 -11.87
CA LEU A 138 5.67 -2.62 -12.84
C LEU A 138 5.28 -3.67 -13.89
N ILE A 139 4.60 -4.74 -13.49
CA ILE A 139 4.06 -5.75 -14.42
C ILE A 139 3.05 -5.09 -15.38
N TYR A 140 2.17 -4.23 -14.87
CA TYR A 140 1.23 -3.48 -15.70
C TYR A 140 1.93 -2.59 -16.73
N LEU A 141 2.99 -1.88 -16.33
CA LEU A 141 3.80 -1.06 -17.22
C LEU A 141 4.52 -1.89 -18.29
N TYR A 142 4.97 -3.11 -17.95
CA TYR A 142 5.60 -4.00 -18.93
C TYR A 142 4.63 -4.51 -20.01
N PHE A 143 3.36 -4.71 -19.66
CA PHE A 143 2.33 -5.16 -20.61
C PHE A 143 1.64 -4.03 -21.39
N THR A 144 1.82 -2.78 -20.98
CA THR A 144 1.25 -1.57 -21.61
C THR A 144 2.22 -0.96 -22.60
#